data_AF-A0A8W8IMN1-F1
#
_entry.id   AF-A0A8W8IMN1-F1
#
_cell.length_a   1.000
_cell.length_b   1.000
_cell.length_c   1.000
_cell.angle_alpha   90.00
_cell.angle_beta   90.00
_cell.angle_gamma   90.00
#
_symmetry.space_group_name_H-M   'P 1'
#
loop_
_entity.id
_entity.type
_entity.pdbx_description
1 polymer ?
#
loop_
_entity_poly.entity_id
_entity_poly.type
_entity_poly.pdbx_seq_one_letter_code
_entity_poly.pdbx_strand_id
1 'polypeptide(L)'
;LNRPCQVAFFRIDEAMMKFYFQTYEEFFKENMPSLFRHFSKTNVTPDIYLIDWIFSLYSKSLPLDIACRVWDIFCRDGEEFLFRTALGILKLYEDILIHQEFILLAQFLTKLPEDISSDSLFKSIELINMNIDKKKFSQILASKKEQGKMEMT
;
A
#
# COMPACT_ATOMS: atom_id res chain seq x y z
N LEU A 1 -10.50 17.04 -7.01
CA LEU A 1 -11.16 15.75 -7.27
C LEU A 1 -10.62 14.95 -8.48
N ASN A 2 -9.75 15.51 -9.34
CA ASN A 2 -9.14 14.77 -10.46
C ASN A 2 -7.73 14.23 -10.13
N ARG A 3 -7.56 13.47 -9.02
CA ARG A 3 -6.25 12.87 -8.71
C ARG A 3 -6.08 11.54 -9.46
N PRO A 4 -4.97 11.30 -10.18
CA PRO A 4 -4.78 10.13 -11.03
C PRO A 4 -4.93 8.78 -10.33
N CYS A 5 -4.49 8.64 -9.07
CA CYS A 5 -4.67 7.41 -8.29
C CYS A 5 -6.16 7.09 -8.08
N GLN A 6 -6.95 8.04 -7.58
CA GLN A 6 -8.37 7.80 -7.31
C GLN A 6 -9.15 7.49 -8.58
N VAL A 7 -8.80 8.11 -9.72
CA VAL A 7 -9.39 7.75 -11.02
C VAL A 7 -9.03 6.31 -11.42
N ALA A 8 -7.79 5.87 -11.22
CA ALA A 8 -7.37 4.51 -11.57
C ALA A 8 -8.10 3.43 -10.73
N PHE A 9 -8.16 3.62 -9.40
CA PHE A 9 -8.83 2.66 -8.52
C PHE A 9 -10.36 2.73 -8.63
N PHE A 10 -10.95 3.91 -8.81
CA PHE A 10 -12.40 4.06 -8.95
C PHE A 10 -12.93 3.57 -10.30
N ARG A 11 -12.14 3.72 -11.38
CA ARG A 11 -12.52 3.22 -12.71
C ARG A 11 -12.12 1.77 -12.95
N ILE A 12 -11.41 1.15 -12.01
CA ILE A 12 -10.86 -0.20 -12.16
C ILE A 12 -10.02 -0.25 -13.45
N ASP A 13 -9.17 0.75 -13.64
CA ASP A 13 -8.22 0.76 -14.75
C ASP A 13 -7.09 -0.21 -14.40
N GLU A 14 -7.27 -1.47 -14.80
CA GLU A 14 -6.33 -2.57 -14.51
C GLU A 14 -4.89 -2.25 -14.94
N ALA A 15 -4.74 -1.55 -16.07
CA ALA A 15 -3.43 -1.17 -16.59
C ALA A 15 -2.74 -0.14 -15.67
N MET A 16 -3.48 0.85 -15.19
CA MET A 16 -2.95 1.84 -14.25
C MET A 16 -2.69 1.24 -12.86
N MET A 17 -3.58 0.37 -12.37
CA MET A 17 -3.44 -0.32 -11.08
C MET A 17 -2.19 -1.19 -11.05
N LYS A 18 -1.87 -1.89 -12.16
CA LYS A 18 -0.64 -2.67 -12.30
C LYS A 18 0.61 -1.85 -12.00
N PHE A 19 0.72 -0.62 -12.50
CA PHE A 19 1.87 0.24 -12.21
C PHE A 19 1.96 0.65 -10.74
N TYR A 20 0.82 0.91 -10.09
CA TYR A 20 0.79 1.19 -8.64
C TYR A 20 1.21 -0.04 -7.83
N PHE A 21 0.71 -1.24 -8.17
CA PHE A 21 1.11 -2.48 -7.49
C PHE A 21 2.60 -2.75 -7.63
N GLN A 22 3.14 -2.66 -8.85
CA GLN A 22 4.57 -2.86 -9.08
C GLN A 22 5.43 -1.82 -8.34
N THR A 23 4.99 -0.56 -8.29
CA THR A 23 5.72 0.48 -7.53
C THR A 23 5.65 0.18 -6.04
N TYR A 24 4.47 -0.16 -5.53
CA TYR A 24 4.27 -0.52 -4.12
C TYR A 24 5.12 -1.73 -3.71
N GLU A 25 5.19 -2.77 -4.53
CA GLU A 25 5.99 -3.97 -4.26
C GLU A 25 7.49 -3.69 -4.15
N GLU A 26 8.02 -2.73 -4.92
CA GLU A 26 9.42 -2.29 -4.76
C GLU A 26 9.66 -1.69 -3.37
N PHE A 27 8.78 -0.79 -2.92
CA PHE A 27 8.89 -0.22 -1.58
C PHE A 27 8.61 -1.24 -0.48
N PHE A 28 7.72 -2.21 -0.71
CA PHE A 28 7.47 -3.29 0.22
C PHE A 28 8.72 -4.15 0.39
N LYS A 29 9.33 -4.58 -0.71
CA LYS A 29 10.57 -5.37 -0.69
C LYS A 29 11.72 -4.62 0.00
N GLU A 30 11.85 -3.32 -0.24
CA GLU A 30 12.89 -2.49 0.38
C GLU A 30 12.70 -2.37 1.90
N ASN A 31 11.48 -2.09 2.35
CA ASN A 31 11.21 -1.82 3.76
C ASN A 31 11.10 -3.11 4.62
N MET A 32 10.63 -4.21 4.04
CA MET A 32 10.34 -5.47 4.75
C MET A 32 10.68 -6.70 3.87
N PRO A 33 11.96 -6.93 3.51
CA PRO A 33 12.37 -7.96 2.56
C PRO A 33 12.00 -9.39 3.00
N SER A 34 12.01 -9.66 4.31
CA SER A 34 11.62 -10.95 4.88
C SER A 34 10.13 -11.20 4.71
N LEU A 35 9.29 -10.23 5.06
CA LEU A 35 7.84 -10.33 4.91
C LEU A 35 7.42 -10.38 3.43
N PHE A 36 8.06 -9.57 2.57
CA PHE A 36 7.83 -9.60 1.12
C PHE A 36 8.09 -11.01 0.56
N ARG A 37 9.22 -11.64 0.94
CA ARG A 37 9.54 -13.00 0.53
C ARG A 37 8.53 -14.02 1.04
N HIS A 38 8.03 -13.85 2.26
CA HIS A 38 6.98 -14.69 2.81
C HIS A 38 5.70 -14.58 1.98
N PHE A 39 5.23 -13.35 1.70
CA PHE A 39 4.07 -13.09 0.87
C PHE A 39 4.20 -13.70 -0.54
N SER A 40 5.38 -13.60 -1.16
CA SER A 40 5.65 -14.25 -2.44
C SER A 40 5.55 -15.78 -2.35
N LYS A 41 6.04 -16.40 -1.27
CA LYS A 41 5.96 -17.86 -1.06
C LYS A 41 4.54 -18.34 -0.79
N THR A 42 3.75 -17.54 -0.09
CA THR A 42 2.35 -17.85 0.24
C THR A 42 1.37 -17.42 -0.83
N ASN A 43 1.83 -16.84 -1.95
CA ASN A 43 0.99 -16.28 -3.03
C ASN A 43 0.00 -15.21 -2.55
N VAL A 44 0.40 -14.38 -1.59
CA VAL A 44 -0.39 -13.22 -1.16
C VAL A 44 0.06 -12.01 -1.98
N THR A 45 -0.81 -11.55 -2.87
CA THR A 45 -0.56 -10.43 -3.78
C THR A 45 -1.30 -9.16 -3.35
N PRO A 46 -0.81 -7.96 -3.72
CA PRO A 46 -1.41 -6.70 -3.29
C PRO A 46 -2.89 -6.51 -3.64
N ASP A 47 -3.38 -7.10 -4.73
CA ASP A 47 -4.78 -7.03 -5.16
C ASP A 47 -5.77 -7.54 -4.08
N ILE A 48 -5.34 -8.47 -3.23
CA ILE A 48 -6.18 -9.05 -2.16
C ILE A 48 -6.59 -8.01 -1.11
N TYR A 49 -5.74 -7.02 -0.83
CA TYR A 49 -5.95 -6.10 0.30
C TYR A 49 -5.83 -4.62 -0.08
N LEU A 50 -4.93 -4.30 -1.01
CA LEU A 50 -4.57 -2.92 -1.32
C LEU A 50 -5.66 -2.19 -2.10
N ILE A 51 -6.45 -2.90 -2.91
CA ILE A 51 -7.54 -2.29 -3.70
C ILE A 51 -8.54 -1.61 -2.77
N ASP A 52 -9.08 -2.34 -1.81
CA ASP A 52 -10.07 -1.82 -0.87
C ASP A 52 -9.50 -0.72 0.02
N TRP A 53 -8.25 -0.87 0.47
CA TRP A 53 -7.55 0.13 1.27
C TRP A 53 -7.43 1.46 0.53
N ILE A 54 -6.98 1.45 -0.72
CA ILE A 54 -6.76 2.67 -1.50
C ILE A 54 -8.08 3.25 -2.03
N PHE A 55 -8.99 2.41 -2.52
CA PHE A 55 -10.29 2.82 -3.06
C PHE A 55 -11.16 3.50 -2.01
N SER A 56 -11.22 2.94 -0.79
CA SER A 56 -11.99 3.53 0.31
C SER A 56 -11.23 4.60 1.09
N LEU A 57 -10.00 4.92 0.69
CA LEU A 57 -9.09 5.74 1.48
C LEU A 57 -9.02 5.26 2.94
N TYR A 58 -8.95 3.95 3.16
CA TYR A 58 -8.95 3.30 4.48
C TYR A 58 -10.23 3.40 5.31
N SER A 59 -11.28 4.10 4.88
CA SER A 59 -12.52 4.24 5.69
C SER A 59 -13.26 2.93 5.95
N LYS A 60 -13.07 1.91 5.10
CA LYS A 60 -13.63 0.57 5.35
C LYS A 60 -12.73 -0.31 6.21
N SER A 61 -11.44 0.03 6.31
CA SER A 61 -10.40 -0.87 6.84
C SER A 61 -9.82 -0.40 8.17
N LEU A 62 -9.97 0.87 8.50
CA LEU A 62 -9.49 1.47 9.76
C LEU A 62 -10.66 2.15 10.50
N PRO A 63 -10.58 2.27 11.83
CA PRO A 63 -11.44 3.17 12.60
C PRO A 63 -11.48 4.59 12.01
N LEU A 64 -12.64 5.22 12.05
CA LEU A 64 -12.89 6.48 11.34
C LEU A 64 -11.94 7.61 11.77
N ASP A 65 -11.63 7.70 13.05
CA ASP A 65 -10.69 8.69 13.61
C ASP A 65 -9.27 8.52 13.04
N ILE A 66 -8.82 7.27 12.86
CA ILE A 66 -7.54 6.94 12.23
C ILE A 66 -7.59 7.24 10.73
N ALA A 67 -8.66 6.84 10.05
CA ALA A 67 -8.86 7.13 8.63
C ALA A 67 -8.84 8.65 8.36
N CYS A 68 -9.48 9.46 9.20
CA CYS A 68 -9.44 10.92 9.12
C CYS A 68 -8.00 11.47 9.21
N ARG A 69 -7.17 10.98 10.14
CA ARG A 69 -5.75 11.40 10.19
C ARG A 69 -4.99 11.01 8.93
N VAL A 70 -5.27 9.84 8.35
CA VAL A 70 -4.69 9.43 7.08
C VAL A 70 -5.11 10.39 5.96
N TRP A 71 -6.37 10.83 5.95
CA TRP A 71 -6.91 11.78 4.97
C TRP A 71 -6.27 13.15 5.06
N ASP A 72 -6.05 13.67 6.27
CA ASP A 72 -5.42 14.98 6.46
C ASP A 72 -4.02 15.01 5.83
N ILE A 73 -3.25 13.94 6.05
CA ILE A 73 -1.90 13.83 5.50
C ILE A 73 -1.93 13.51 4.01
N PHE A 74 -2.86 12.68 3.53
CA PHE A 74 -3.07 12.46 2.11
C PHE A 74 -3.41 13.77 1.37
N CYS A 75 -4.23 14.63 1.96
CA CYS A 75 -4.54 15.94 1.40
C CYS A 75 -3.30 16.83 1.27
N ARG A 76 -2.41 16.77 2.27
CA ARG A 76 -1.14 17.53 2.34
C ARG A 76 -0.04 16.98 1.42
N ASP A 77 0.25 15.68 1.52
CA ASP A 77 1.43 15.02 0.95
C ASP A 77 1.12 14.22 -0.33
N GLY A 78 -0.16 13.94 -0.59
CA GLY A 78 -0.63 13.27 -1.80
C GLY A 78 -0.70 11.74 -1.72
N GLU A 79 -0.88 11.12 -2.88
CA GLU A 79 -1.23 9.68 -3.00
C GLU A 79 -0.13 8.74 -2.50
N GLU A 80 1.14 9.18 -2.49
CA GLU A 80 2.25 8.43 -1.89
C GLU A 80 1.95 8.05 -0.43
N PHE A 81 1.28 8.93 0.32
CA PHE A 81 0.98 8.67 1.72
C PHE A 81 0.00 7.50 1.92
N LEU A 82 -0.86 7.21 0.94
CA LEU A 82 -1.74 6.04 1.00
C LEU A 82 -0.87 4.76 0.94
N PHE A 83 0.04 4.65 -0.02
CA PHE A 83 0.94 3.51 -0.10
C PHE A 83 1.88 3.39 1.10
N ARG A 84 2.35 4.52 1.64
CA ARG A 84 3.11 4.54 2.89
C ARG A 84 2.29 4.03 4.08
N THR A 85 1.00 4.36 4.14
CA THR A 85 0.06 3.87 5.15
C THR A 85 -0.11 2.36 5.04
N ALA A 86 -0.30 1.83 3.82
CA ALA A 86 -0.36 0.37 3.59
C ALA A 86 0.89 -0.35 4.11
N LEU A 87 2.08 0.16 3.78
CA LEU A 87 3.34 -0.39 4.29
C LEU A 87 3.45 -0.27 5.82
N GLY A 88 2.97 0.83 6.40
CA GLY A 88 2.93 1.03 7.84
C GLY A 88 2.03 0.03 8.57
N ILE A 89 0.88 -0.34 7.98
CA ILE A 89 0.00 -1.41 8.48
C ILE A 89 0.74 -2.75 8.46
N LEU A 90 1.36 -3.09 7.33
CA LEU A 90 2.15 -4.33 7.25
C LEU A 90 3.30 -4.34 8.25
N LYS A 91 3.96 -3.20 8.47
CA LYS A 91 5.06 -3.07 9.43
C LYS A 91 4.59 -3.22 10.87
N LEU A 92 3.42 -2.66 11.21
CA LEU A 92 2.81 -2.80 12.53
C LEU A 92 2.53 -4.26 12.89
N TYR A 93 2.19 -5.08 11.90
CA TYR A 93 1.80 -6.48 12.08
C TYR A 93 2.83 -7.49 11.55
N GLU A 94 4.05 -7.06 11.23
CA GLU A 94 5.06 -7.90 10.58
C GLU A 94 5.31 -9.21 11.35
N ASP A 95 5.44 -9.13 12.67
CA ASP A 95 5.67 -10.29 13.55
C ASP A 95 4.51 -11.30 13.53
N ILE A 96 3.28 -10.85 13.31
CA ILE A 96 2.13 -11.75 13.20
C ILE A 96 2.10 -12.36 11.80
N LEU A 97 2.21 -11.51 10.78
CA LEU A 97 2.02 -11.87 9.38
C LEU A 97 3.08 -12.87 8.88
N ILE A 98 4.33 -12.78 9.33
CA ILE A 98 5.41 -13.65 8.87
C ILE A 98 5.21 -15.13 9.24
N HIS A 99 4.32 -15.43 10.18
CA HIS A 99 4.02 -16.79 10.64
C HIS A 99 2.69 -17.35 10.10
N GLN A 100 1.93 -16.58 9.33
CA GLN A 100 0.63 -17.00 8.82
C GLN A 100 0.71 -17.66 7.45
N GLU A 101 -0.20 -18.59 7.18
CA GLU A 101 -0.42 -19.16 5.85
C GLU A 101 -1.40 -18.31 5.03
N PHE A 102 -1.52 -18.59 3.73
CA PHE A 102 -2.31 -17.81 2.77
C PHE A 102 -3.71 -17.41 3.27
N ILE A 103 -4.49 -18.37 3.78
CA ILE A 103 -5.88 -18.13 4.20
C ILE A 103 -5.94 -17.13 5.34
N LEU A 104 -5.07 -17.30 6.34
CA LEU A 104 -5.03 -16.44 7.52
C LEU A 104 -4.48 -15.05 7.19
N LEU A 105 -3.48 -14.98 6.30
CA LEU A 105 -3.01 -13.70 5.75
C LEU A 105 -4.12 -12.94 5.03
N ALA A 106 -4.83 -13.59 4.10
CA ALA A 106 -5.91 -12.96 3.35
C ALA A 106 -7.04 -12.49 4.28
N GLN A 107 -7.45 -13.32 5.25
CA GLN A 107 -8.45 -12.93 6.23
C GLN A 107 -8.00 -11.74 7.08
N PHE A 108 -6.77 -11.75 7.58
CA PHE A 108 -6.24 -10.67 8.40
C PHE A 108 -6.16 -9.35 7.61
N LEU A 109 -5.66 -9.39 6.37
CA LEU A 109 -5.47 -8.18 5.56
C LEU A 109 -6.78 -7.61 5.01
N THR A 110 -7.80 -8.45 4.80
CA THR A 110 -9.15 -8.01 4.38
C THR A 110 -10.00 -7.52 5.57
N LYS A 111 -9.69 -7.98 6.80
CA LYS A 111 -10.34 -7.53 8.02
C LYS A 111 -9.30 -7.26 9.12
N LEU A 112 -8.78 -6.04 9.12
CA LEU A 112 -7.84 -5.59 10.14
C LEU A 112 -8.52 -5.53 11.53
N PRO A 113 -7.75 -5.62 12.63
CA PRO A 113 -8.27 -5.46 13.98
C PRO A 113 -8.98 -4.10 14.17
N GLU A 114 -10.03 -4.05 14.99
CA GLU A 114 -10.76 -2.80 15.26
C GLU A 114 -10.07 -1.95 16.35
N ASP A 115 -9.21 -2.56 17.17
CA ASP A 115 -8.50 -1.96 18.29
C ASP A 115 -7.11 -1.41 17.91
N ILE A 116 -6.91 -1.07 16.64
CA ILE A 116 -5.66 -0.47 16.16
C ILE A 116 -5.39 0.82 16.92
N SER A 117 -4.25 0.89 17.59
CA SER A 117 -3.78 2.15 18.17
C SER A 117 -3.30 3.09 17.07
N SER A 118 -3.90 4.27 16.99
CA SER A 118 -3.47 5.35 16.09
C SER A 118 -1.97 5.62 16.25
N ASP A 119 -1.49 5.76 17.48
CA ASP A 119 -0.09 6.09 17.74
C ASP A 119 0.87 4.99 17.29
N SER A 120 0.52 3.72 17.50
CA SER A 120 1.33 2.60 17.04
C SER A 120 1.38 2.53 15.52
N LEU A 121 0.25 2.74 14.84
CA LEU A 121 0.19 2.77 13.39
C LEU A 121 1.04 3.92 12.82
N PHE A 122 0.88 5.14 13.34
CA PHE A 122 1.63 6.29 12.84
C PHE A 122 3.14 6.18 13.11
N LYS A 123 3.55 5.59 14.25
CA LYS A 123 4.96 5.22 14.49
C LYS A 123 5.47 4.24 13.44
N SER A 124 4.70 3.21 13.09
CA SER A 124 5.08 2.27 12.03
C SER A 124 5.17 2.94 10.66
N ILE A 125 4.26 3.87 10.34
CA ILE A 125 4.29 4.66 9.09
C ILE A 125 5.55 5.54 9.02
N GLU A 126 5.95 6.15 10.14
CA GLU A 126 7.15 6.99 10.22
C GLU A 126 8.43 6.21 9.87
N LEU A 127 8.50 4.92 10.24
CA LEU A 127 9.62 4.04 9.91
C LEU A 127 9.73 3.68 8.42
N ILE A 128 8.65 3.86 7.64
CA ILE A 128 8.65 3.54 6.22
C ILE A 128 9.44 4.59 5.43
N ASN A 129 10.45 4.11 4.69
CA ASN A 129 11.20 4.90 3.72
C ASN A 129 10.54 4.84 2.34
N MET A 130 10.11 6.00 1.83
CA MET A 130 9.52 6.19 0.50
C MET A 130 10.54 6.70 -0.54
N ASN A 131 11.83 6.37 -0.36
CA ASN A 131 12.88 6.63 -1.35
C ASN A 131 13.71 5.37 -1.63
N ILE A 132 13.89 5.01 -2.90
CA ILE A 132 14.79 3.94 -3.37
C ILE A 132 15.81 4.58 -4.31
N ASP A 133 17.11 4.43 -4.05
CA ASP A 133 18.19 5.01 -4.86
C ASP A 133 18.01 6.52 -5.15
N LYS A 134 17.55 7.29 -4.15
CA LYS A 134 17.20 8.73 -4.23
C LYS A 134 15.99 9.05 -5.11
N LYS A 135 15.27 8.05 -5.60
CA LYS A 135 14.00 8.23 -6.33
C LYS A 135 12.81 8.13 -5.39
N LYS A 136 11.89 9.08 -5.49
CA LYS A 136 10.60 9.09 -4.78
C LYS A 136 9.60 8.15 -5.44
N PHE A 137 8.53 7.81 -4.73
CA PHE A 137 7.45 6.98 -5.25
C PHE A 137 6.90 7.48 -6.59
N SER A 138 6.64 8.79 -6.70
CA SER A 138 6.11 9.42 -7.91
C SER A 138 7.04 9.27 -9.12
N GLN A 139 8.35 9.29 -8.91
CA GLN A 139 9.35 9.14 -9.98
C GLN A 139 9.43 7.70 -10.47
N ILE A 140 9.43 6.73 -9.54
CA ILE A 140 9.42 5.30 -9.90
C ILE A 140 8.13 4.94 -10.64
N LEU A 141 6.98 5.43 -10.15
CA LEU A 141 5.70 5.24 -10.81
C LEU A 141 5.67 5.83 -12.23
N ALA A 142 6.24 7.03 -12.42
CA ALA A 142 6.34 7.65 -13.74
C ALA A 142 7.21 6.82 -14.69
N SER A 143 8.38 6.37 -14.24
CA SER A 143 9.27 5.52 -15.05
C SER A 143 8.58 4.22 -15.48
N LYS A 144 7.80 3.57 -14.60
CA LYS A 144 7.06 2.36 -14.96
C LYS A 144 5.96 2.62 -15.99
N LYS A 145 5.21 3.73 -15.84
CA LYS A 145 4.19 4.14 -16.82
C LYS A 145 4.78 4.44 -18.20
N GLU A 146 5.99 4.99 -18.26
CA GLU A 146 6.71 5.25 -19.52
C GLU A 146 7.18 3.95 -20.18
N GLN A 147 7.73 3.02 -19.41
CA GLN A 147 8.15 1.70 -19.91
C GLN A 147 6.98 0.91 -20.49
N GLY A 148 5.85 0.84 -19.79
CA GLY A 148 4.67 0.11 -20.27
C GLY A 148 4.01 0.71 -21.52
N LYS A 149 4.27 1.99 -21.85
CA LYS A 149 3.83 2.58 -23.13
C LYS A 149 4.73 2.17 -24.29
N MET A 150 6.04 2.02 -24.08
CA MET A 150 6.98 1.57 -25.12
C MET A 150 6.76 0.10 -25.52
N GLU A 151 6.35 -0.76 -24.58
CA GLU A 151 6.07 -2.18 -24.88
C GLU A 151 4.79 -2.41 -25.72
N MET A 152 3.94 -1.39 -25.88
CA MET A 152 2.70 -1.42 -26.66
C MET A 152 2.80 -0.70 -28.01
N THR A 153 3.99 -0.23 -28.39
CA THR A 153 4.27 0.45 -29.67
C THR A 153 5.17 -0.42 -30.54
#